data_AF-A0A925JUT1-F1
#
_entry.id   AF-A0A925JUT1-F1
#
_cell.length_a   1.000
_cell.length_b   1.000
_cell.length_c   1.000
_cell.angle_alpha   90.00
_cell.angle_beta   90.00
_cell.angle_gamma   90.00
#
_symmetry.space_group_name_H-M   'P 1'
#
loop_
_entity.id
_entity.type
_entity.pdbx_description
1 polymer ?
#
loop_
_entity_poly.entity_id
_entity_poly.type
_entity_poly.pdbx_seq_one_letter_code
_entity_poly.pdbx_strand_id
1 'polypeptide(L)'
;SPIERFAPGFRNRVLARSVLPPAELERRNVNLVGGDINGGAQDIRQLFLRPTLRLYSTPEKNLYICSSSTPPGGGVHGMCGHHAARAALDNWSA
;
A
#
# COMPACT_ATOMS: atom_id res chain seq x y z
N SER A 1 30.89 2.49 3.45
CA SER A 1 29.59 2.15 2.82
C SER A 1 29.30 3.21 1.77
N PRO A 2 28.40 2.96 0.81
CA PRO A 2 27.93 4.01 -0.10
C PRO A 2 27.49 5.27 0.66
N ILE A 3 26.81 5.10 1.80
CA ILE A 3 26.40 6.21 2.68
C ILE A 3 27.60 7.03 3.16
N GLU A 4 28.67 6.42 3.66
CA GLU A 4 29.86 7.16 4.13
C GLU A 4 30.55 7.95 3.01
N ARG A 5 30.52 7.45 1.77
CA ARG A 5 31.08 8.14 0.61
C ARG A 5 30.32 9.43 0.31
N PHE A 6 28.99 9.44 0.47
CA PHE A 6 28.15 10.59 0.17
C PHE A 6 27.80 11.45 1.40
N ALA A 7 27.98 10.91 2.61
CA ALA A 7 27.74 11.56 3.90
C ALA A 7 28.83 11.16 4.92
N PRO A 8 30.01 11.78 4.87
CA PRO A 8 31.11 11.48 5.79
C PRO A 8 30.75 11.77 7.24
N GLY A 9 31.14 10.87 8.15
CA GLY A 9 30.84 10.95 9.57
C GLY A 9 29.44 10.43 9.95
N PHE A 10 28.61 9.99 8.99
CA PHE A 10 27.25 9.50 9.25
C PHE A 10 27.21 8.43 10.34
N ARG A 11 28.11 7.43 10.26
CA ARG A 11 28.13 6.33 11.23
C ARG A 11 28.39 6.77 12.65
N ASN A 12 29.21 7.81 12.85
CA ASN A 12 29.52 8.34 14.19
C ASN A 12 28.31 9.07 14.81
N ARG A 13 27.25 9.33 14.04
CA ARG A 13 26.01 9.98 14.50
C ARG A 13 24.87 8.98 14.80
N VAL A 14 25.06 7.70 14.51
CA VAL A 14 24.02 6.67 14.73
C VAL A 14 23.98 6.29 16.22
N LEU A 15 22.90 6.65 16.92
CA LEU A 15 22.70 6.28 18.33
C LEU A 15 22.09 4.89 18.51
N ALA A 16 21.22 4.48 17.59
CA ALA A 16 20.54 3.19 17.61
C ALA A 16 20.13 2.78 16.19
N ARG A 17 19.86 1.48 16.00
CA ARG A 17 19.39 0.92 14.72
C ARG A 17 18.30 -0.11 14.98
N SER A 18 17.19 0.03 14.27
CA SER A 18 16.17 -1.01 14.13
C SER A 18 16.10 -1.43 12.67
N VAL A 19 15.96 -2.74 12.42
CA VAL A 19 15.93 -3.30 11.07
C VAL A 19 14.69 -4.16 10.95
N LEU A 20 13.93 -3.94 9.90
CA LEU A 20 12.72 -4.69 9.60
C LEU A 20 12.90 -5.38 8.25
N PRO A 21 13.39 -6.63 8.21
CA PRO A 21 13.56 -7.34 6.96
C PRO A 21 12.19 -7.71 6.35
N PRO A 22 12.12 -8.00 5.03
CA PRO A 22 10.86 -8.33 4.36
C PRO A 22 10.08 -9.47 5.02
N ALA A 23 10.76 -10.54 5.45
CA ALA A 23 10.13 -11.64 6.16
C ALA A 23 9.51 -11.23 7.52
N GLU A 24 10.06 -10.21 8.18
CA GLU A 24 9.48 -9.67 9.42
C GLU A 24 8.29 -8.76 9.14
N LEU A 25 8.31 -8.00 8.04
CA LEU A 25 7.14 -7.23 7.58
C LEU A 25 5.94 -8.16 7.34
N GLU A 26 6.16 -9.26 6.62
CA GLU A 26 5.13 -10.27 6.35
C GLU A 26 4.63 -10.95 7.63
N ARG A 27 5.53 -11.31 8.56
CA ARG A 27 5.15 -11.88 9.87
C ARG A 27 4.27 -10.94 10.70
N ARG A 28 4.53 -9.63 10.64
CA ARG A 28 3.76 -8.62 11.39
C ARG A 28 2.43 -8.30 10.74
N ASN A 29 2.36 -8.40 9.42
CA ASN A 29 1.15 -8.11 8.66
C ASN A 29 1.09 -9.05 7.47
N VAL A 30 0.18 -10.02 7.54
CA VAL A 30 -0.03 -11.04 6.52
C VAL A 30 -0.43 -10.47 5.15
N ASN A 31 -0.87 -9.20 5.09
CA ASN A 31 -1.13 -8.51 3.82
C ASN A 31 0.16 -8.11 3.09
N LEU A 32 1.31 -8.10 3.76
CA LEU A 32 2.61 -7.71 3.22
C LEU A 32 3.39 -8.93 2.75
N VAL A 33 2.78 -9.74 1.88
CA VAL A 33 3.41 -10.96 1.33
C VAL A 33 4.77 -10.61 0.70
N GLY A 34 5.82 -11.34 1.07
CA GLY A 34 7.19 -11.06 0.65
C GLY A 34 7.76 -9.75 1.18
N GLY A 35 7.09 -9.08 2.13
CA GLY A 35 7.41 -7.75 2.63
C GLY A 35 6.98 -6.60 1.71
N ASP A 36 6.11 -6.85 0.73
CA ASP A 36 5.66 -5.82 -0.22
C ASP A 36 4.58 -4.90 0.39
N ILE A 37 4.96 -3.65 0.67
CA ILE A 37 4.09 -2.62 1.23
C ILE A 37 2.91 -2.21 0.32
N ASN A 38 2.98 -2.52 -0.97
CA ASN A 38 1.92 -2.23 -1.94
C ASN A 38 0.94 -3.41 -2.12
N GLY A 39 1.15 -4.52 -1.40
CA GLY A 39 0.33 -5.71 -1.52
C GLY A 39 0.56 -6.48 -2.83
N GLY A 40 1.77 -6.39 -3.39
CA GLY A 40 2.20 -7.13 -4.58
C GLY A 40 2.63 -6.25 -5.76
N ALA A 41 3.18 -6.91 -6.77
CA ALA A 41 3.80 -6.27 -7.93
C ALA A 41 2.83 -5.38 -8.73
N GLN A 42 3.15 -4.09 -8.85
CA GLN A 42 2.36 -3.12 -9.60
C GLN A 42 2.66 -3.20 -11.11
N ASP A 43 2.02 -4.14 -11.81
CA ASP A 43 2.01 -4.16 -13.28
C ASP A 43 0.92 -3.23 -13.86
N ILE A 44 0.94 -3.00 -15.18
CA ILE A 44 -0.04 -2.14 -15.87
C ILE A 44 -1.47 -2.61 -15.62
N ARG A 45 -1.72 -3.91 -15.53
CA ARG A 45 -3.07 -4.44 -15.27
C ARG A 45 -3.48 -4.12 -13.84
N GLN A 46 -2.58 -4.31 -12.88
CA GLN A 46 -2.84 -3.97 -11.48
C GLN A 46 -3.07 -2.48 -11.29
N LEU A 47 -2.41 -1.60 -12.06
CA LEU A 47 -2.66 -0.16 -11.99
C LEU A 47 -4.15 0.19 -12.17
N PHE A 48 -4.86 -0.57 -13.02
CA PHE A 48 -6.27 -0.29 -13.35
C PHE A 48 -7.29 -1.24 -12.72
N LEU A 49 -6.91 -2.49 -12.42
CA LEU A 49 -7.89 -3.57 -12.17
C LEU A 49 -7.73 -4.26 -10.81
N ARG A 50 -6.87 -3.76 -9.93
CA ARG A 50 -6.69 -4.34 -8.58
C ARG A 50 -7.79 -3.90 -7.59
N PRO A 51 -8.07 -4.66 -6.53
CA PRO A 51 -7.86 -6.11 -6.48
C PRO A 51 -8.87 -6.85 -7.38
N THR A 52 -9.90 -6.15 -7.89
CA THR A 52 -10.95 -6.74 -8.73
C THR A 52 -11.40 -5.76 -9.80
N LEU A 53 -12.10 -6.27 -10.82
CA LEU A 53 -12.76 -5.46 -11.86
C LEU A 53 -13.86 -4.52 -11.31
N ARG A 54 -14.30 -4.72 -10.07
CA ARG A 54 -15.28 -3.87 -9.38
C ARG A 54 -14.65 -2.62 -8.73
N LEU A 55 -13.33 -2.46 -8.88
CA LEU A 55 -12.54 -1.34 -8.37
C LEU A 55 -12.73 -1.15 -6.86
N TYR A 56 -13.55 -0.18 -6.45
CA TYR A 56 -13.79 0.20 -5.07
C TYR A 56 -15.01 -0.47 -4.43
N SER A 57 -15.80 -1.22 -5.21
CA SER A 57 -16.99 -1.92 -4.72
C SER A 57 -16.72 -3.41 -4.58
N THR A 58 -17.51 -4.07 -3.73
CA THR A 58 -17.50 -5.53 -3.60
C THR A 58 -18.79 -6.13 -4.21
N PRO A 59 -18.90 -7.47 -4.31
CA PRO A 59 -20.19 -8.11 -4.60
C PRO A 59 -21.25 -7.85 -3.54
N GLU A 60 -20.84 -7.57 -2.30
CA GLU A 60 -21.74 -7.29 -1.20
C GLU A 60 -22.26 -5.86 -1.24
N LYS A 61 -23.57 -5.72 -1.01
CA LYS A 61 -24.26 -4.43 -0.99
C LYS A 61 -23.67 -3.55 0.11
N ASN A 62 -23.41 -2.28 -0.22
CA ASN A 62 -22.92 -1.27 0.71
C ASN A 62 -21.55 -1.58 1.36
N LEU A 63 -20.76 -2.48 0.78
CA LEU A 63 -19.38 -2.78 1.20
C LEU A 63 -18.37 -2.32 0.14
N TYR A 64 -17.44 -1.45 0.56
CA TYR A 64 -16.46 -0.80 -0.29
C TYR A 64 -15.04 -0.98 0.26
N ILE A 65 -14.05 -0.88 -0.63
CA ILE A 65 -12.63 -1.05 -0.31
C ILE A 65 -11.84 0.19 -0.70
N CYS A 66 -10.87 0.58 0.14
CA CYS A 66 -10.15 1.85 0.01
C CYS A 66 -8.64 1.76 0.32
N SER A 67 -8.06 0.55 0.23
CA SER A 67 -6.68 0.28 0.64
C SER A 67 -5.65 0.66 -0.42
N SER A 68 -4.36 0.56 -0.08
CA SER A 68 -3.24 0.55 -1.03
C SER A 68 -3.24 -0.66 -1.98
N SER A 69 -4.31 -1.45 -2.01
CA SER A 69 -4.57 -2.55 -2.95
C SER A 69 -5.63 -2.22 -3.98
N THR A 70 -6.24 -1.02 -3.96
CA THR A 70 -7.12 -0.50 -5.03
C THR A 70 -6.33 0.47 -5.92
N PRO A 71 -6.73 0.71 -7.19
CA PRO A 71 -6.16 1.78 -8.00
C PRO A 71 -6.15 3.11 -7.23
N PRO A 72 -5.22 4.03 -7.52
CA PRO A 72 -4.10 3.87 -8.44
C PRO A 72 -2.86 3.20 -7.83
N GLY A 73 -2.82 2.90 -6.53
CA GLY A 73 -1.53 2.53 -5.95
C GLY A 73 -1.47 2.58 -4.44
N GLY A 74 -0.37 2.08 -3.91
CA GLY A 74 0.10 2.57 -2.63
C GLY A 74 0.70 3.98 -2.77
N GLY A 75 0.97 4.60 -1.62
CA GLY A 75 1.46 5.97 -1.53
C GLY A 75 0.55 6.86 -0.69
N VAL A 76 1.09 7.97 -0.19
CA VAL A 76 0.38 8.87 0.72
C VAL A 76 -0.38 9.96 -0.05
N HIS A 77 -1.17 9.54 -1.06
CA HIS A 77 -1.89 10.45 -1.96
C HIS A 77 -3.40 10.56 -1.66
N GLY A 78 -3.97 9.68 -0.83
CA GLY A 78 -5.39 9.73 -0.42
C GLY A 78 -6.45 9.30 -1.46
N MET A 79 -6.09 9.23 -2.74
CA MET A 79 -7.00 8.83 -3.84
C MET A 79 -7.82 7.54 -3.60
N CYS A 80 -7.24 6.48 -3.00
CA CYS A 80 -7.99 5.25 -2.76
C CYS A 80 -9.21 5.47 -1.84
N GLY A 81 -9.02 6.26 -0.78
CA GLY A 81 -10.09 6.69 0.12
C GLY A 81 -11.11 7.58 -0.58
N HIS A 82 -10.63 8.54 -1.37
CA HIS A 82 -11.48 9.45 -2.14
C HIS A 82 -12.43 8.69 -3.08
N HIS A 83 -11.90 7.78 -3.89
CA HIS A 83 -12.70 7.04 -4.87
C HIS A 83 -13.62 6.01 -4.21
N ALA A 84 -13.22 5.38 -3.10
CA ALA A 84 -14.11 4.52 -2.33
C ALA A 84 -15.31 5.29 -1.76
N ALA A 85 -15.06 6.49 -1.22
CA ALA A 85 -16.14 7.36 -0.74
C ALA A 85 -17.07 7.78 -1.87
N ARG A 86 -16.54 8.11 -3.06
CA ARG A 86 -17.36 8.39 -4.25
C ARG A 86 -18.20 7.19 -4.67
N ALA A 87 -17.61 5.99 -4.73
CA ALA A 87 -18.33 4.76 -5.05
C ALA A 87 -19.45 4.45 -4.04
N ALA A 88 -19.22 4.74 -2.76
CA ALA A 88 -20.24 4.65 -1.73
C ALA A 88 -21.38 5.64 -1.97
N LEU A 89 -21.08 6.93 -2.12
CA LEU A 89 -22.09 7.96 -2.36
C LEU A 89 -22.96 7.68 -3.60
N ASP A 90 -22.39 7.09 -4.65
CA ASP A 90 -23.09 6.87 -5.91
C ASP A 90 -23.97 5.60 -5.88
N ASN A 91 -23.60 4.58 -5.09
CA ASN A 91 -24.24 3.26 -5.11
C ASN A 91 -24.89 2.87 -3.77
N TRP A 92 -24.83 3.74 -2.76
CA TRP A 92 -25.42 3.48 -1.46
C TRP A 92 -26.92 3.30 -1.61
N SER A 93 -27.43 2.20 -1.08
CA SER A 93 -28.87 1.96 -1.03
C SER A 93 -29.24 1.55 0.38
N ALA A 94 -29.93 2.45 1.06
CA ALA A 94 -30.47 2.27 2.41
C ALA A 94 -31.38 1.03 2.50
#